data_AF-A0A8J6PNA7-F1
#
_entry.id   AF-A0A8J6PNA7-F1
#
_cell.length_a   1.000
_cell.length_b   1.000
_cell.length_c   1.000
_cell.angle_alpha   90.00
_cell.angle_beta   90.00
_cell.angle_gamma   90.00
#
_symmetry.space_group_name_H-M   'P 1'
#
loop_
_entity.id
_entity.type
_entity.pdbx_description
1 polymer ?
#
loop_
_entity_poly.entity_id
_entity_poly.type
_entity_poly.pdbx_seq_one_letter_code
_entity_poly.pdbx_strand_id
1 'polypeptide(L)'
;MLFAPSTRERSVAELATILDDLTAEGDDLDRLVADLEPAGWTRPTPAAGWTISDQIAHLAWTDDASISSATDPEKFKAIVAAAWRNPTTFVDDGARAWAAEPAPQLLETWRAGRARLVEARALGFVAVQGGDGMRGRRDVEAERSP
;
A
#
# COMPACT_ATOMS: atom_id res chain seq x y z
N MET A 1 28.08 -27.56 -1.44
CA MET A 1 26.64 -27.75 -1.12
C MET A 1 26.01 -26.38 -1.05
N LEU A 2 25.12 -26.06 -2.00
CA LEU A 2 24.32 -24.83 -1.98
C LEU A 2 23.02 -25.17 -1.22
N PHE A 3 22.83 -24.58 -0.03
CA PHE A 3 21.55 -24.67 0.67
C PHE A 3 20.51 -23.89 -0.13
N ALA A 4 19.42 -24.55 -0.52
CA ALA A 4 18.28 -23.86 -1.09
C ALA A 4 17.62 -22.98 -0.01
N PRO A 5 17.21 -21.74 -0.35
CA PRO A 5 16.57 -20.87 0.63
C PRO A 5 15.30 -21.51 1.18
N SER A 6 15.04 -21.28 2.47
CA SER A 6 13.82 -21.70 3.13
C SER A 6 12.59 -21.04 2.47
N THR A 7 11.41 -21.64 2.62
CA THR A 7 10.15 -21.04 2.11
C THR A 7 9.94 -19.61 2.62
N ARG A 8 10.43 -19.32 3.82
CA ARG A 8 10.36 -17.99 4.43
C ARG A 8 11.30 -17.00 3.74
N GLU A 9 12.55 -17.38 3.48
CA GLU A 9 13.51 -16.53 2.73
C GLU A 9 13.05 -16.28 1.29
N ARG A 10 12.41 -17.27 0.66
CA ARG A 10 11.75 -17.08 -0.64
C ARG A 10 10.65 -16.02 -0.56
N SER A 11 9.78 -16.07 0.45
CA SER A 11 8.70 -15.08 0.60
C SER A 11 9.21 -13.65 0.86
N VAL A 12 10.37 -13.49 1.51
CA VAL A 12 11.02 -12.18 1.71
C VAL A 12 11.51 -11.64 0.37
N ALA A 13 12.23 -12.48 -0.38
CA ALA A 13 12.79 -12.10 -1.67
C ALA A 13 11.68 -11.78 -2.69
N GLU A 14 10.61 -12.57 -2.71
CA GLU A 14 9.43 -12.33 -3.54
C GLU A 14 8.75 -11.00 -3.19
N LEU A 15 8.57 -10.69 -1.89
CA LEU A 15 8.01 -9.41 -1.47
C LEU A 15 8.93 -8.24 -1.87
N ALA A 16 10.24 -8.36 -1.69
CA ALA A 16 11.19 -7.34 -2.08
C ALA A 16 11.12 -7.04 -3.58
N THR A 17 11.10 -8.09 -4.42
CA THR A 17 10.93 -7.94 -5.87
C THR A 17 9.62 -7.25 -6.22
N ILE A 18 8.49 -7.62 -5.58
CA ILE A 18 7.20 -6.96 -5.82
C ILE A 18 7.23 -5.47 -5.45
N LEU A 19 7.91 -5.10 -4.37
CA LEU A 19 8.03 -3.71 -3.95
C LEU A 19 8.96 -2.89 -4.87
N ASP A 20 10.03 -3.51 -5.37
CA ASP A 20 10.90 -2.91 -6.37
C ASP A 20 10.15 -2.66 -7.68
N ASP A 21 9.40 -3.66 -8.17
CA ASP A 21 8.57 -3.53 -9.38
C ASP A 21 7.49 -2.46 -9.19
N LEU A 22 6.80 -2.43 -8.04
CA LEU A 22 5.80 -1.40 -7.73
C LEU A 22 6.41 0.00 -7.73
N THR A 23 7.62 0.14 -7.23
CA THR A 23 8.35 1.43 -7.23
C THR A 23 8.69 1.85 -8.66
N ALA A 24 9.23 0.93 -9.46
CA ALA A 24 9.62 1.20 -10.85
C ALA A 24 8.43 1.58 -11.74
N GLU A 25 7.32 0.84 -11.67
CA GLU A 25 6.08 1.16 -12.38
C GLU A 25 5.51 2.51 -11.93
N GLY A 26 5.66 2.81 -10.64
CA GLY A 26 5.36 4.12 -10.10
C GLY A 26 6.19 5.22 -10.76
N ASP A 27 7.50 5.08 -10.78
CA ASP A 27 8.41 6.08 -11.37
C ASP A 27 8.13 6.28 -12.88
N ASP A 28 7.75 5.21 -13.57
CA ASP A 28 7.32 5.28 -14.97
C ASP A 28 6.06 6.12 -15.15
N LEU A 29 5.03 5.89 -14.34
CA LEU A 29 3.81 6.69 -14.39
C LEU A 29 4.05 8.14 -13.97
N ASP A 30 4.90 8.38 -12.97
CA ASP A 30 5.27 9.73 -12.53
C ASP A 30 5.83 10.56 -13.67
N ARG A 31 6.77 9.97 -14.42
CA ARG A 31 7.41 10.62 -15.56
C ARG A 31 6.43 10.97 -16.67
N LEU A 32 5.37 10.19 -16.85
CA LEU A 32 4.33 10.48 -17.84
C LEU A 32 3.49 11.71 -17.48
N VAL A 33 3.33 12.00 -16.19
CA VAL A 33 2.43 13.06 -15.70
C VAL A 33 3.16 14.29 -15.15
N ALA A 34 4.44 14.18 -14.80
CA ALA A 34 5.22 15.22 -14.12
C ALA A 34 5.25 16.56 -14.85
N ASP A 35 5.39 16.54 -16.17
CA ASP A 35 5.53 17.74 -17.01
C ASP A 35 4.24 18.13 -17.73
N LEU A 36 3.10 17.54 -17.34
CA LEU A 36 1.81 17.93 -17.91
C LEU A 36 1.44 19.34 -17.48
N GLU A 37 1.16 20.20 -18.48
CA GLU A 37 0.48 21.47 -18.25
C GLU A 37 -0.90 21.24 -17.61
N PRO A 38 -1.50 22.26 -16.95
CA PRO A 38 -2.80 22.12 -16.29
C PRO A 38 -3.91 21.54 -17.16
N ALA A 39 -3.93 21.87 -18.47
CA ALA A 39 -4.90 21.31 -19.41
C ALA A 39 -4.68 19.81 -19.73
N GLY A 40 -3.47 19.30 -19.52
CA GLY A 40 -3.17 17.88 -19.66
C GLY A 40 -3.84 17.03 -18.59
N TRP A 41 -3.95 17.55 -17.37
CA TRP A 41 -4.54 16.85 -16.23
C TRP A 41 -6.05 16.58 -16.38
N THR A 42 -6.75 17.42 -17.14
CA THR A 42 -8.19 17.26 -17.44
C THR A 42 -8.46 16.36 -18.66
N ARG A 43 -7.42 15.77 -19.27
CA ARG A 43 -7.55 14.93 -20.45
C ARG A 43 -8.32 13.64 -20.16
N PRO A 44 -9.20 13.25 -21.10
CA PRO A 44 -9.70 11.91 -21.35
C PRO A 44 -8.90 10.73 -20.85
N THR A 45 -9.45 9.80 -20.06
CA THR A 45 -8.89 8.43 -20.00
C THR A 45 -9.89 7.41 -20.55
N PRO A 46 -9.46 6.18 -20.90
CA PRO A 46 -10.38 5.12 -21.31
C PRO A 46 -11.42 4.75 -20.25
N ALA A 47 -11.15 5.03 -18.96
CA ALA A 47 -12.16 4.94 -17.92
C ALA A 47 -13.19 6.07 -18.11
N ALA A 48 -14.42 5.68 -18.43
CA ALA A 48 -15.46 6.64 -18.82
C ALA A 48 -15.72 7.67 -17.70
N GLY A 49 -15.66 8.95 -18.05
CA GLY A 49 -15.88 10.05 -17.12
C GLY A 49 -14.71 10.35 -16.17
N TRP A 50 -13.55 9.72 -16.38
CA TRP A 50 -12.33 9.95 -15.60
C TRP A 50 -11.26 10.65 -16.45
N THR A 51 -10.65 11.65 -15.84
CA THR A 51 -9.49 12.39 -16.34
C THR A 51 -8.19 11.82 -15.78
N ILE A 52 -7.05 12.35 -16.21
CA ILE A 52 -5.74 11.99 -15.61
C ILE A 52 -5.72 12.34 -14.12
N SER A 53 -6.30 13.47 -13.70
CA SER A 53 -6.44 13.79 -12.27
C SER A 53 -7.22 12.74 -11.50
N ASP A 54 -8.34 12.24 -12.05
CA ASP A 54 -9.13 11.20 -11.39
C ASP A 54 -8.32 9.91 -11.20
N GLN A 55 -7.49 9.54 -12.19
CA GLN A 55 -6.64 8.36 -12.08
C GLN A 55 -5.55 8.50 -11.00
N ILE A 56 -4.83 9.64 -10.99
CA ILE A 56 -3.79 9.86 -9.97
C ILE A 56 -4.41 9.98 -8.58
N ALA A 57 -5.58 10.60 -8.47
CA ALA A 57 -6.34 10.69 -7.23
C ALA A 57 -6.80 9.31 -6.72
N HIS A 58 -7.27 8.44 -7.61
CA HIS A 58 -7.63 7.08 -7.26
C HIS A 58 -6.42 6.28 -6.74
N LEU A 59 -5.25 6.42 -7.37
CA LEU A 59 -4.02 5.78 -6.90
C LEU A 59 -3.62 6.31 -5.51
N ALA A 60 -3.59 7.63 -5.33
CA ALA A 60 -3.26 8.24 -4.05
C ALA A 60 -4.22 7.79 -2.92
N TRP A 61 -5.52 7.70 -3.23
CA TRP A 61 -6.53 7.24 -2.28
C TRP A 61 -6.38 5.75 -1.94
N THR A 62 -6.13 4.89 -2.93
CA THR A 62 -5.93 3.45 -2.70
C THR A 62 -4.64 3.16 -1.94
N ASP A 63 -3.59 3.96 -2.15
CA ASP A 63 -2.35 3.91 -1.37
C ASP A 63 -2.61 4.26 0.12
N ASP A 64 -3.36 5.33 0.42
CA ASP A 64 -3.72 5.69 1.80
C ASP A 64 -4.59 4.62 2.47
N ALA A 65 -5.56 4.06 1.75
CA ALA A 65 -6.37 2.95 2.26
C ALA A 65 -5.52 1.71 2.56
N SER A 66 -4.55 1.40 1.69
CA SER A 66 -3.59 0.31 1.85
C SER A 66 -2.67 0.52 3.06
N ILE A 67 -2.12 1.72 3.23
CA ILE A 67 -1.34 2.07 4.42
C ILE A 67 -2.20 1.91 5.67
N SER A 68 -3.42 2.45 5.66
CA SER A 68 -4.35 2.36 6.79
C SER A 68 -4.63 0.90 7.17
N SER A 69 -4.82 0.00 6.19
CA SER A 69 -4.99 -1.43 6.45
C SER A 69 -3.83 -2.08 7.21
N ALA A 70 -2.61 -1.57 7.01
CA ALA A 70 -1.40 -2.11 7.62
C ALA A 70 -1.06 -1.45 8.96
N THR A 71 -1.39 -0.17 9.13
CA THR A 71 -0.92 0.65 10.26
C THR A 71 -2.01 1.09 11.23
N ASP A 72 -3.28 1.09 10.80
CA ASP A 72 -4.42 1.58 11.59
C ASP A 72 -5.69 0.75 11.33
N PRO A 73 -5.87 -0.36 12.08
CA PRO A 73 -7.01 -1.25 11.92
C PRO A 73 -8.37 -0.57 12.12
N GLU A 74 -8.47 0.45 12.99
CA GLU A 74 -9.74 1.11 13.27
C GLU A 74 -10.12 2.08 12.15
N LYS A 75 -9.16 2.87 11.64
CA LYS A 75 -9.36 3.68 10.43
C LYS A 75 -9.76 2.79 9.25
N PHE A 76 -9.10 1.64 9.07
CA PHE A 76 -9.44 0.72 7.98
C PHE A 76 -10.84 0.12 8.11
N LYS A 77 -11.27 -0.29 9.33
CA LYS A 77 -12.65 -0.73 9.57
C LYS A 77 -13.68 0.34 9.21
N ALA A 78 -13.39 1.61 9.50
CA ALA A 78 -14.27 2.72 9.12
C ALA A 78 -14.37 2.89 7.60
N ILE A 79 -13.26 2.76 6.88
CA ILE A 79 -13.22 2.75 5.40
C ILE A 79 -14.09 1.61 4.85
N VAL A 80 -13.90 0.39 5.36
CA VAL A 80 -14.69 -0.79 4.94
C VAL A 80 -16.17 -0.60 5.23
N ALA A 81 -16.53 -0.09 6.41
CA ALA A 81 -17.92 0.19 6.76
C ALA A 81 -18.56 1.26 5.86
N ALA A 82 -17.80 2.26 5.43
CA ALA A 82 -18.25 3.25 4.46
C ALA A 82 -18.45 2.62 3.08
N ALA A 83 -17.51 1.78 2.63
CA ALA A 83 -17.63 1.05 1.37
C ALA A 83 -18.88 0.16 1.34
N TRP A 84 -19.20 -0.54 2.42
CA TRP A 84 -20.41 -1.37 2.52
C TRP A 84 -21.72 -0.58 2.39
N ARG A 85 -21.74 0.69 2.81
CA ARG A 85 -22.94 1.54 2.66
C ARG A 85 -23.12 2.06 1.24
N ASN A 86 -22.05 2.11 0.44
CA ASN A 86 -22.09 2.63 -0.93
C ASN A 86 -21.14 1.86 -1.87
N PRO A 87 -21.34 0.55 -2.08
CA PRO A 87 -20.34 -0.30 -2.73
C PRO A 87 -20.13 0.04 -4.21
N THR A 88 -21.07 0.72 -4.85
CA THR A 88 -21.03 1.03 -6.29
C THR A 88 -20.31 2.33 -6.63
N THR A 89 -20.26 3.30 -5.72
CA THR A 89 -19.61 4.60 -6.01
C THR A 89 -18.55 5.00 -5.00
N PHE A 90 -18.33 4.23 -3.91
CA PHE A 90 -17.38 4.60 -2.86
C PHE A 90 -15.97 4.94 -3.36
N VAL A 91 -15.45 4.14 -4.31
CA VAL A 91 -14.14 4.36 -4.91
C VAL A 91 -14.15 5.62 -5.79
N ASP A 92 -15.15 5.76 -6.66
CA ASP A 92 -15.32 6.91 -7.54
C ASP A 92 -15.44 8.22 -6.74
N ASP A 93 -16.23 8.21 -5.66
CA ASP A 93 -16.44 9.36 -4.79
C ASP A 93 -15.15 9.72 -4.05
N GLY A 94 -14.40 8.72 -3.57
CA GLY A 94 -13.09 8.90 -2.93
C GLY A 94 -12.06 9.51 -3.89
N ALA A 95 -11.97 8.97 -5.10
CA ALA A 95 -11.08 9.50 -6.14
C ALA A 95 -11.45 10.93 -6.53
N ARG A 96 -12.74 11.22 -6.77
CA ARG A 96 -13.22 12.56 -7.16
C ARG A 96 -12.95 13.61 -6.08
N ALA A 97 -13.10 13.24 -4.80
CA ALA A 97 -12.82 14.15 -3.70
C ALA A 97 -11.35 14.61 -3.69
N TRP A 98 -10.42 13.69 -3.99
CA TRP A 98 -8.98 13.99 -4.06
C TRP A 98 -8.60 14.67 -5.38
N ALA A 99 -9.29 14.35 -6.48
CA ALA A 99 -9.08 14.98 -7.79
C ALA A 99 -9.47 16.47 -7.82
N ALA A 100 -10.21 16.96 -6.82
CA ALA A 100 -10.54 18.37 -6.66
C ALA A 100 -9.34 19.23 -6.24
N GLU A 101 -8.28 18.63 -5.70
CA GLU A 101 -7.05 19.33 -5.37
C GLU A 101 -6.29 19.76 -6.64
N PRO A 102 -5.52 20.87 -6.58
CA PRO A 102 -4.65 21.27 -7.69
C PRO A 102 -3.69 20.15 -8.09
N ALA A 103 -3.59 19.88 -9.39
CA ALA A 103 -2.77 18.81 -9.94
C ALA A 103 -1.33 18.71 -9.38
N PRO A 104 -0.57 19.82 -9.19
CA PRO A 104 0.75 19.75 -8.58
C PRO A 104 0.73 19.20 -7.14
N GLN A 105 -0.27 19.60 -6.35
CA GLN A 105 -0.42 19.17 -4.95
C GLN A 105 -0.87 17.70 -4.88
N LEU A 106 -1.76 17.31 -5.79
CA LEU A 106 -2.17 15.91 -5.94
C LEU A 106 -0.97 15.01 -6.29
N LEU A 107 -0.13 15.44 -7.24
CA LEU A 107 1.08 14.72 -7.64
C LEU A 107 2.07 14.57 -6.48
N GLU A 108 2.32 15.64 -5.73
CA GLU A 108 3.16 15.59 -4.52
C GLU A 108 2.61 14.63 -3.46
N THR A 109 1.28 14.69 -3.22
CA THR A 109 0.59 13.80 -2.28
C THR A 109 0.74 12.35 -2.69
N TRP A 110 0.54 12.04 -3.97
CA TRP A 110 0.68 10.69 -4.50
C TRP A 110 2.14 10.19 -4.42
N ARG A 111 3.13 11.02 -4.75
CA ARG A 111 4.57 10.70 -4.59
C ARG A 111 4.89 10.31 -3.16
N ALA A 112 4.46 11.12 -2.19
CA ALA A 112 4.69 10.84 -0.77
C ALA A 112 3.96 9.58 -0.30
N GLY A 113 2.73 9.35 -0.79
CA GLY A 113 1.91 8.18 -0.48
C GLY A 113 2.58 6.88 -0.89
N ARG A 114 3.07 6.79 -2.14
CA ARG A 114 3.74 5.59 -2.65
C ARG A 114 5.01 5.22 -1.87
N ALA A 115 5.84 6.21 -1.53
CA ALA A 115 7.03 5.98 -0.71
C ALA A 115 6.65 5.40 0.67
N ARG A 116 5.61 5.95 1.30
CA ARG A 116 5.08 5.46 2.58
C ARG A 116 4.45 4.08 2.46
N LEU A 117 3.81 3.75 1.34
CA LEU A 117 3.23 2.43 1.11
C LEU A 117 4.32 1.35 1.05
N VAL A 118 5.39 1.59 0.28
CA VAL A 118 6.54 0.68 0.20
C VAL A 118 7.15 0.48 1.59
N GLU A 119 7.36 1.56 2.34
CA GLU A 119 7.88 1.49 3.71
C GLU A 119 6.94 0.69 4.64
N ALA A 120 5.64 0.97 4.64
CA ALA A 120 4.67 0.29 5.49
C ALA A 120 4.60 -1.22 5.20
N ARG A 121 4.73 -1.63 3.93
CA ARG A 121 4.74 -3.04 3.53
C ARG A 121 6.06 -3.73 3.86
N ALA A 122 7.18 -3.03 3.76
CA ALA A 122 8.48 -3.54 4.21
C ALA A 122 8.53 -3.72 5.74
N LEU A 123 8.03 -2.75 6.52
CA LEU A 123 8.04 -2.79 7.99
C LEU A 123 7.02 -3.78 8.58
N GLY A 124 5.81 -3.85 8.00
CA GLY A 124 4.80 -4.83 8.41
C GLY A 124 5.29 -6.27 8.28
N PHE A 125 6.15 -6.52 7.28
CA PHE A 125 6.82 -7.80 7.14
C PHE A 125 7.82 -8.07 8.29
N VAL A 126 8.65 -7.08 8.66
CA VAL A 126 9.63 -7.18 9.77
C VAL A 126 8.96 -7.34 11.14
N ALA A 127 7.86 -6.63 11.41
CA ALA A 127 7.13 -6.73 12.67
C ALA A 127 6.51 -8.12 12.91
N VAL A 128 6.04 -8.78 11.85
CA VAL A 128 5.59 -10.19 11.91
C VAL A 128 6.76 -11.14 12.18
N GLN A 129 7.99 -10.83 11.74
CA GLN A 129 9.17 -11.67 12.01
C GLN A 129 9.61 -11.67 13.49
N GLY A 130 9.35 -10.59 14.25
CA GLY A 130 9.78 -10.46 15.65
C GLY A 130 8.94 -11.24 16.67
N GLY A 131 7.78 -11.78 16.29
CA GLY A 131 6.80 -12.39 17.22
C GLY A 131 6.95 -13.89 17.48
N ASP A 132 7.77 -14.61 16.70
CA ASP A 132 7.79 -16.09 16.69
C ASP A 132 8.94 -16.70 17.53
N GLY A 133 9.82 -15.87 18.11
CA GLY A 133 11.05 -16.33 18.77
C GLY A 133 10.97 -16.62 20.27
N MET A 134 9.82 -16.41 20.94
CA MET A 134 9.74 -16.37 22.41
C MET A 134 8.66 -17.30 23.01
N ARG A 135 8.37 -18.43 22.36
CA ARG A 135 7.43 -19.42 22.91
C ARG A 135 7.95 -20.85 22.73
N GLY A 136 8.96 -21.23 23.52
CA GLY A 136 9.50 -22.60 23.38
C GLY A 136 10.61 -23.06 24.31
N ARG A 137 10.66 -22.64 25.58
CA ARG A 137 11.34 -23.40 26.64
C ARG A 137 10.54 -23.27 27.94
N ARG A 138 9.64 -24.22 28.18
CA ARG A 138 9.17 -24.51 29.54
C ARG A 138 10.01 -25.68 30.01
N ASP A 139 10.90 -25.40 30.94
CA ASP A 139 11.66 -26.41 31.66
C ASP A 139 10.66 -27.29 32.41
N VAL A 140 10.61 -28.57 32.01
CA VAL A 140 10.02 -29.64 32.80
C VAL A 140 11.16 -30.16 33.67
N GLU A 141 11.23 -29.70 34.91
CA GLU A 141 11.99 -30.38 35.94
C GLU A 141 11.10 -30.52 37.19
N ALA A 142 10.21 -31.50 37.10
CA ALA A 142 9.47 -32.03 38.24
C ALA A 142 9.87 -33.49 38.40
N GLU A 143 11.06 -33.75 38.95
CA GLU A 143 11.38 -35.03 39.55
C GLU A 143 12.59 -34.89 40.48
N ARG A 144 12.37 -34.71 41.79
CA ARG A 144 13.11 -35.38 42.88
C ARG A 144 12.28 -35.38 44.16
N SER A 145 11.85 -36.60 44.52
CA SER A 145 11.27 -37.03 45.80
C SER A 145 12.29 -36.87 46.96
N PRO A 146 11.88 -37.03 48.23
CA PRO A 146 11.62 -38.37 48.78
C PRO A 146 10.16 -38.63 49.13
#